data_AF-A4SM87-F1
#
_entry.id   AF-A4SM87-F1
#
_cell.length_a   1.000
_cell.length_b   1.000
_cell.length_c   1.000
_cell.angle_alpha   90.00
_cell.angle_beta   90.00
_cell.angle_gamma   90.00
#
_symmetry.space_group_name_H-M   'P 1'
#
loop_
_entity.id
_entity.type
_entity.pdbx_description
1 polymer ?
#
loop_
_entity_poly.entity_id
_entity_poly.type
_entity_poly.pdbx_seq_one_letter_code
_entity_poly.pdbx_strand_id
1 'polypeptide(L)'
;MAATAQKAMKEGAIDPSKALPVVFRILDKWQCNTDEQLTLLGISSRSTLNKYKESNGGIRLSVDMQERMSYLLNIHKSLRVLFSADDSIYGWVRKPNSHPLLCRSQRDGDHEGWSGGRSL
;
A
#
# COMPACT_ATOMS: atom_id res chain seq x y z
N MET A 1 -32.31 -16.66 21.22
CA MET A 1 -31.13 -17.48 21.60
C MET A 1 -30.06 -17.59 20.49
N ALA A 2 -30.11 -16.80 19.40
CA ALA A 2 -29.07 -16.82 18.34
C ALA A 2 -28.11 -15.61 18.36
N ALA A 3 -28.46 -14.53 19.07
CA ALA A 3 -27.66 -13.30 19.12
C ALA A 3 -26.38 -13.41 19.98
N THR A 4 -26.34 -14.35 20.93
CA THR A 4 -25.18 -14.58 21.82
C THR A 4 -24.03 -15.29 21.11
N ALA A 5 -24.28 -16.05 20.04
CA ALA A 5 -23.23 -16.77 19.29
C ALA A 5 -22.39 -15.86 18.38
N GLN A 6 -23.01 -14.84 17.77
CA GLN A 6 -22.31 -13.86 16.92
C GLN A 6 -21.35 -12.95 17.71
N LYS A 7 -21.64 -12.72 19.00
CA LYS A 7 -20.82 -11.88 19.88
C LYS A 7 -19.46 -12.52 20.20
N ALA A 8 -19.43 -13.83 20.46
CA ALA A 8 -18.20 -14.56 20.80
C ALA A 8 -17.22 -14.70 19.60
N MET A 9 -17.72 -14.78 18.37
CA MET A 9 -16.87 -14.82 17.17
C MET A 9 -16.15 -13.48 16.91
N LYS A 10 -16.65 -12.39 17.48
CA LYS A 10 -16.10 -11.04 17.35
C LYS A 10 -15.02 -10.71 18.40
N GLU A 11 -15.04 -11.38 19.55
CA GLU A 11 -14.11 -11.14 20.66
C GLU A 11 -12.71 -11.74 20.42
N GLY A 12 -12.59 -12.73 19.52
CA GLY A 12 -11.31 -13.22 18.98
C GLY A 12 -10.89 -12.58 17.65
N ALA A 13 -11.66 -11.62 17.13
CA ALA A 13 -11.36 -10.99 15.85
C ALA A 13 -10.20 -10.00 16.02
N ILE A 14 -9.12 -10.24 15.29
CA ILE A 14 -7.96 -9.35 15.23
C ILE A 14 -8.44 -7.97 14.78
N ASP A 15 -8.28 -6.95 15.62
CA ASP A 15 -8.57 -5.57 15.25
C ASP A 15 -7.49 -5.10 14.25
N PRO A 16 -7.82 -4.93 12.96
CA PRO A 16 -6.83 -4.55 11.95
C PRO A 16 -6.25 -3.16 12.20
N SER A 17 -6.93 -2.30 12.94
CA SER A 17 -6.41 -0.97 13.29
C SER A 17 -5.24 -1.02 14.25
N LYS A 18 -5.03 -2.13 14.96
CA LYS A 18 -3.80 -2.37 15.75
C LYS A 18 -2.55 -2.56 14.88
N ALA A 19 -2.71 -2.87 13.60
CA ALA A 19 -1.60 -3.03 12.66
C ALA A 19 -1.10 -1.68 12.10
N LEU A 20 -1.88 -0.60 12.19
CA LEU A 20 -1.51 0.72 11.66
C LEU A 20 -0.14 1.21 12.12
N PRO A 21 0.22 1.16 13.43
CA PRO A 21 1.52 1.64 13.87
C PRO A 21 2.67 0.84 13.26
N VAL A 22 2.47 -0.45 13.02
CA VAL A 22 3.48 -1.32 12.38
C VAL A 22 3.64 -0.96 10.91
N VAL A 23 2.54 -0.77 10.19
CA VAL A 23 2.56 -0.37 8.78
C VAL A 23 3.24 0.98 8.61
N PHE A 24 2.91 1.98 9.43
CA PHE A 24 3.58 3.30 9.37
C PHE A 24 5.07 3.21 9.66
N ARG A 25 5.50 2.39 10.64
CA ARG A 25 6.93 2.17 10.90
C ARG A 25 7.65 1.53 9.72
N ILE A 26 7.00 0.61 8.99
CA ILE A 26 7.58 0.01 7.77
C ILE A 26 7.72 1.07 6.67
N LEU A 27 6.66 1.85 6.43
CA LEU A 27 6.67 2.93 5.43
C LEU A 27 7.75 3.99 5.73
N ASP A 28 7.92 4.36 7.00
CA ASP A 28 8.99 5.27 7.42
C ASP A 28 10.38 4.67 7.18
N LYS A 29 10.57 3.36 7.43
CA LYS A 29 11.85 2.69 7.14
C LYS A 29 12.13 2.55 5.65
N TRP A 30 11.09 2.41 4.82
CA TRP A 30 11.20 2.55 3.37
C TRP A 30 11.37 4.00 2.91
N GLN A 31 11.43 4.94 3.86
CA GLN A 31 11.59 6.37 3.66
C GLN A 31 10.43 7.01 2.88
N CYS A 32 9.24 6.39 2.85
CA CYS A 32 8.09 6.90 2.12
C CYS A 32 7.64 8.27 2.67
N ASN A 33 7.54 9.27 1.81
CA ASN A 33 7.02 10.58 2.17
C ASN A 33 5.49 10.54 2.35
N THR A 34 4.91 11.62 2.87
CA THR A 34 3.46 11.71 3.16
C THR A 34 2.58 11.41 1.95
N ASP A 35 2.94 11.91 0.76
CA ASP A 35 2.14 11.69 -0.45
C ASP A 35 2.22 10.23 -0.91
N GLU A 36 3.39 9.60 -0.82
CA GLU A 36 3.56 8.17 -1.06
C GLU A 36 2.74 7.34 -0.04
N GLN A 37 2.73 7.73 1.23
CA GLN A 37 1.92 7.06 2.27
C GLN A 37 0.41 7.17 1.97
N LEU A 38 -0.07 8.35 1.55
CA LEU A 38 -1.46 8.55 1.13
C LEU A 38 -1.81 7.66 -0.06
N THR A 39 -0.96 7.65 -1.09
CA THR A 39 -1.15 6.83 -2.28
C THR A 39 -1.15 5.34 -1.94
N LEU A 40 -0.20 4.85 -1.13
CA LEU A 40 -0.08 3.43 -0.75
C LEU A 40 -1.21 2.93 0.15
N LEU A 41 -1.79 3.80 0.98
CA LEU A 41 -2.89 3.45 1.88
C LEU A 41 -4.28 3.79 1.33
N GLY A 42 -4.37 4.60 0.28
CA GLY A 42 -5.62 4.86 -0.45
C GLY A 42 -6.41 5.97 0.22
N ILE A 43 -5.69 6.84 0.91
CA ILE A 43 -6.24 7.90 1.72
C ILE A 43 -6.16 9.18 0.89
N SER A 44 -7.31 9.83 0.67
CA SER A 44 -7.37 11.05 -0.13
C SER A 44 -7.00 12.32 0.65
N SER A 45 -6.93 12.26 1.98
CA SER A 45 -6.71 13.43 2.83
C SER A 45 -5.59 13.22 3.86
N ARG A 46 -4.69 14.22 3.96
CA ARG A 46 -3.65 14.30 5.00
C ARG A 46 -4.23 14.30 6.41
N SER A 47 -5.39 14.91 6.64
CA SER A 47 -6.01 14.92 7.97
C SER A 47 -6.47 13.53 8.40
N THR A 48 -6.96 12.72 7.47
CA THR A 48 -7.31 11.32 7.72
C THR A 48 -6.08 10.48 8.02
N LEU A 49 -4.97 10.71 7.29
CA LEU A 49 -3.70 10.05 7.57
C LEU A 49 -3.20 10.34 8.99
N ASN A 50 -3.23 11.62 9.41
CA ASN A 50 -2.80 12.01 10.75
C ASN A 50 -3.66 11.36 11.84
N LYS A 51 -4.98 11.33 11.67
CA LYS A 51 -5.89 10.61 12.59
C LYS A 51 -5.52 9.13 12.73
N TYR A 52 -5.15 8.47 11.63
CA TYR A 52 -4.73 7.07 11.70
C TYR A 52 -3.35 6.88 12.35
N LYS A 53 -2.43 7.83 12.18
CA LYS A 53 -1.13 7.81 12.87
C LYS A 53 -1.25 7.98 14.38
N GLU A 54 -2.20 8.80 14.82
CA GLU A 54 -2.52 9.03 16.24
C GLU A 54 -3.32 7.87 16.86
N SER A 55 -3.85 6.97 16.04
CA SER A 55 -4.67 5.87 16.52
C SER A 55 -3.86 4.67 17.00
N ASN A 56 -4.19 4.17 18.19
CA ASN A 56 -3.62 2.94 18.75
C ASN A 56 -4.63 1.78 18.74
N GLY A 57 -5.54 1.78 17.76
CA GLY A 57 -6.59 0.78 17.59
C GLY A 57 -8.01 1.33 17.85
N GLY A 58 -9.02 0.50 17.60
CA GLY A 58 -10.44 0.88 17.78
C GLY A 58 -11.02 1.75 16.66
N ILE A 59 -10.25 2.05 15.60
CA ILE A 59 -10.75 2.80 14.44
C ILE A 59 -11.27 1.82 13.39
N ARG A 60 -12.46 2.10 12.84
CA ARG A 60 -12.99 1.35 11.69
C ARG A 60 -12.21 1.72 10.43
N LEU A 61 -11.56 0.72 9.84
CA LEU A 61 -10.85 0.84 8.58
C LEU A 61 -11.73 0.34 7.42
N SER A 62 -11.59 0.98 6.26
CA SER A 62 -12.17 0.45 5.02
C SER A 62 -11.58 -0.92 4.68
N VAL A 63 -12.35 -1.77 4.00
CA VAL A 63 -11.87 -3.08 3.53
C VAL A 63 -10.68 -2.92 2.59
N ASP A 64 -10.74 -1.99 1.64
CA ASP A 64 -9.62 -1.65 0.75
C ASP A 64 -8.35 -1.32 1.54
N MET A 65 -8.46 -0.46 2.55
CA MET A 65 -7.30 -0.10 3.38
C MET A 65 -6.71 -1.31 4.11
N GLN A 66 -7.55 -2.23 4.59
CA GLN A 66 -7.11 -3.46 5.25
C GLN A 66 -6.36 -4.39 4.28
N GLU A 67 -6.85 -4.54 3.05
CA GLU A 67 -6.19 -5.32 2.00
C GLU A 67 -4.84 -4.71 1.63
N ARG A 68 -4.76 -3.39 1.46
CA ARG A 68 -3.52 -2.70 1.12
C ARG A 68 -2.49 -2.79 2.24
N MET A 69 -2.90 -2.68 3.50
CA MET A 69 -2.03 -2.97 4.64
C MET A 69 -1.51 -4.43 4.61
N SER A 70 -2.37 -5.39 4.30
CA SER A 70 -1.98 -6.80 4.18
C SER A 70 -0.90 -7.00 3.10
N TYR A 71 -1.03 -6.34 1.95
CA TYR A 71 -0.01 -6.37 0.90
C TYR A 71 1.33 -5.78 1.38
N LEU A 72 1.31 -4.62 2.04
CA LEU A 72 2.54 -3.99 2.56
C LEU A 72 3.25 -4.89 3.58
N LEU A 73 2.50 -5.51 4.49
CA LEU A 73 3.04 -6.44 5.49
C LEU A 73 3.61 -7.70 4.84
N ASN A 74 2.93 -8.24 3.83
CA ASN A 74 3.39 -9.42 3.09
C ASN A 74 4.65 -9.12 2.27
N ILE A 75 4.75 -7.96 1.61
CA ILE A 75 5.96 -7.54 0.91
C ILE A 75 7.13 -7.46 1.91
N HIS A 76 6.93 -6.80 3.05
CA HIS A 76 7.97 -6.70 4.08
C HIS A 76 8.39 -8.07 4.63
N LYS A 77 7.43 -8.98 4.86
CA LYS A 77 7.71 -10.37 5.27
C LYS A 77 8.55 -11.10 4.21
N SER A 78 8.17 -11.03 2.94
CA SER A 78 8.92 -11.65 1.85
C SER A 78 10.33 -11.10 1.73
N LEU A 79 10.52 -9.78 1.86
CA LEU A 79 11.85 -9.17 1.86
C LEU A 79 12.73 -9.70 3.00
N ARG A 80 12.16 -9.92 4.20
CA ARG A 80 12.88 -10.52 5.33
C ARG A 80 13.26 -11.98 5.13
N VAL A 81 12.53 -12.71 4.28
CA VAL A 81 12.90 -14.10 3.90
C VAL A 81 14.01 -14.07 2.86
N LEU A 82 13.98 -13.11 1.93
CA LEU A 82 14.92 -13.03 0.82
C LEU A 82 16.29 -12.43 1.20
N PHE A 83 16.32 -11.50 2.16
CA PHE A 83 17.53 -10.78 2.55
C PHE A 83 17.93 -11.08 3.99
N SER A 84 19.22 -11.33 4.23
CA SER A 84 19.76 -11.51 5.58
C SER A 84 20.19 -10.21 6.26
N ALA A 85 20.40 -9.13 5.49
CA ALA A 85 20.83 -7.83 6.01
C ALA A 85 19.67 -6.83 6.05
N ASP A 86 19.45 -6.20 7.21
CA ASP A 86 18.38 -5.24 7.44
C ASP A 86 18.42 -4.04 6.46
N ASP A 87 19.60 -3.53 6.15
CA ASP A 87 19.76 -2.41 5.20
C ASP A 87 19.26 -2.78 3.80
N SER A 88 19.42 -4.05 3.40
CA SER A 88 18.90 -4.52 2.11
C SER A 88 17.38 -4.63 2.11
N ILE A 89 16.78 -5.01 3.25
CA ILE A 89 15.32 -5.13 3.39
C ILE A 89 14.64 -3.77 3.24
N TYR A 90 15.17 -2.74 3.87
CA TYR A 90 14.57 -1.41 3.83
C TYR A 90 14.97 -0.61 2.59
N GLY A 91 16.19 -0.80 2.09
CA GLY A 91 16.69 -0.11 0.90
C GLY A 91 16.11 -0.64 -0.42
N TRP A 92 15.61 -1.89 -0.46
CA TRP A 92 15.11 -2.50 -1.70
C TRP A 92 14.00 -1.70 -2.39
N VAL A 93 13.04 -1.17 -1.63
CA VAL A 93 11.89 -0.43 -2.17
C VAL A 93 12.30 0.85 -2.91
N ARG A 94 13.46 1.42 -2.55
CA ARG A 94 14.01 2.62 -3.19
C ARG A 94 14.91 2.32 -4.39
N LYS A 95 15.26 1.05 -4.64
CA LYS A 95 16.11 0.70 -5.77
C LYS A 95 15.36 0.93 -7.08
N PRO A 96 15.97 1.62 -8.07
CA PRO A 96 15.39 1.76 -9.39
C PRO A 96 15.09 0.38 -9.99
N ASN A 97 13.91 0.24 -10.58
CA ASN A 97 13.51 -0.98 -11.24
C ASN A 97 13.72 -0.87 -12.74
N SER A 98 14.83 -1.44 -13.23
CA SER A 98 15.22 -1.39 -14.65
C SER A 98 14.56 -2.49 -15.49
N HIS A 99 13.68 -3.32 -14.92
CA HIS A 99 13.05 -4.40 -15.69
C HIS A 99 12.10 -3.79 -16.75
N PRO A 100 12.19 -4.16 -18.04
CA PRO A 100 11.43 -3.52 -19.11
C PRO A 100 9.90 -3.46 -18.89
N LEU A 101 9.34 -4.48 -18.25
CA LEU A 101 7.91 -4.53 -17.91
C LEU A 101 7.49 -3.52 -16.84
N LEU A 102 8.41 -3.14 -15.95
CA LEU A 102 8.15 -2.28 -14.80
C LEU A 102 8.68 -0.85 -15.04
N CYS A 103 9.64 -0.70 -15.95
CA CYS A 103 10.19 0.57 -16.43
C CYS A 103 9.34 1.20 -17.55
N ARG A 104 8.29 0.52 -18.03
CA ARG A 104 7.44 1.00 -19.11
C ARG A 104 6.49 2.10 -18.62
N SER A 105 6.96 3.34 -18.63
CA SER A 105 6.09 4.49 -18.87
C SER A 105 5.68 4.47 -20.34
N GLN A 106 4.81 3.54 -20.75
CA GLN A 106 4.13 3.62 -22.05
C GLN A 106 2.97 4.62 -21.90
N ARG A 107 3.31 5.91 -22.02
CA ARG A 107 2.46 6.87 -22.73
C ARG A 107 3.27 7.34 -23.94
N ASP A 108 3.58 6.39 -24.82
CA ASP A 108 3.73 6.75 -26.23
C ASP A 108 2.29 6.93 -26.70
N GLY A 109 1.87 8.20 -26.79
CA GLY A 109 0.64 8.55 -27.46
C GLY A 109 0.81 8.21 -28.93
N ASP A 110 0.00 7.28 -29.40
CA ASP A 110 -0.27 7.06 -30.80
C ASP A 110 -0.77 8.37 -31.44
N HIS A 111 0.14 9.13 -32.03
CA HIS A 111 -0.15 10.17 -33.01
C HIS A 111 0.78 10.02 -34.23
N GLU A 112 0.89 8.79 -34.73
CA GLU A 112 1.24 8.59 -36.14
C GLU A 112 0.03 9.04 -36.96
N GLY A 113 0.15 10.25 -37.51
CA GLY A 113 -0.81 10.84 -38.41
C GLY A 113 -1.07 9.91 -39.58
N TRP A 114 -2.30 9.40 -39.66
CA TRP A 114 -2.83 8.80 -40.87
C TRP A 114 -3.03 9.90 -41.92
N SER A 115 -1.94 10.35 -42.55
CA SER A 115 -1.97 11.14 -43.78
C SER A 115 -2.23 10.22 -44.97
N GLY A 116 -3.44 9.64 -45.00
CA GLY A 116 -4.03 9.02 -46.18
C GLY A 116 -4.72 10.10 -47.00
N GLY A 117 -4.10 10.49 -48.11
CA GLY A 117 -4.52 11.58 -48.98
C GLY A 117 -5.97 11.48 -49.43
N ARG A 118 -6.69 12.60 -49.27
CA ARG A 118 -7.88 12.93 -50.06
C ARG A 118 -7.48 14.11 -50.93
N SER A 119 -7.16 13.83 -52.19
CA SER A 119 -7.12 14.81 -53.26
C SER A 119 -7.40 14.07 -54.57
N LEU A 120 -8.46 14.55 -55.24
CA LEU A 120 -9.06 14.15 -56.51
C LEU A 120 -10.02 12.95 -56.46
#